data_AF-M0EDV4-F1
#
_entry.id   AF-M0EDV4-F1
#
_cell.length_a   1.000
_cell.length_b   1.000
_cell.length_c   1.000
_cell.angle_alpha   90.00
_cell.angle_beta   90.00
_cell.angle_gamma   90.00
#
_symmetry.space_group_name_H-M   'P 1'
#
loop_
_entity.id
_entity.type
_entity.pdbx_description
1 polymer ?
#
loop_
_entity_poly.entity_id
_entity_poly.type
_entity_poly.pdbx_seq_one_letter_code
_entity_poly.pdbx_strand_id
1 'polypeptide(L)'
;MSSFGSSVYGGRPTFAMVRREGSNGGEVTLYELLPEDQAAARRVRLERRGRSLSVESFEAVFEDSTTEEATRWDWDGWTTVKVARIDGGRFRALSPLIEETVDGAELDSSAVTTSGAGDLFLPETVGVRLALAFRGIKPLQRVDRMRALCRGVAHMGDEECYYWHAKCRSPSSPNGEKALRTLLTDHL
;
A
#
# COMPACT_ATOMS: atom_id res chain seq x y z
N MET A 1 -2.99 14.36 21.44
CA MET A 1 -4.03 13.62 22.17
C MET A 1 -4.12 12.27 21.49
N SER A 2 -3.27 11.34 21.92
CA SER A 2 -2.97 10.11 21.18
C SER A 2 -3.55 8.94 21.95
N SER A 3 -4.60 8.31 21.41
CA SER A 3 -5.22 7.16 22.04
C SER A 3 -5.86 6.24 21.01
N PHE A 4 -5.32 5.02 20.97
CA PHE A 4 -5.96 3.76 20.60
C PHE A 4 -6.23 3.48 19.12
N GLY A 5 -5.17 3.07 18.43
CA GLY A 5 -5.22 1.80 17.71
C GLY A 5 -4.28 0.83 18.42
N SER A 6 -4.82 -0.07 19.27
CA SER A 6 -4.06 -1.29 19.55
C SER A 6 -3.91 -1.96 18.20
N SER A 7 -2.72 -1.89 17.59
CA SER A 7 -2.45 -2.63 16.36
C SER A 7 -2.88 -4.06 16.63
N VAL A 8 -3.70 -4.62 15.75
CA VAL A 8 -4.26 -5.98 15.86
C VAL A 8 -3.15 -7.02 16.09
N TYR A 9 -1.92 -6.66 15.75
CA TYR A 9 -0.71 -7.46 15.87
C TYR A 9 0.32 -6.89 16.85
N GLY A 10 -0.13 -6.18 17.89
CA GLY A 10 0.74 -5.77 19.00
C GLY A 10 1.80 -4.73 18.65
N GLY A 11 1.53 -3.90 17.64
CA GLY A 11 2.47 -2.87 17.15
C GLY A 11 3.29 -3.29 15.94
N ARG A 12 3.16 -4.56 15.50
CA ARG A 12 3.80 -5.04 14.27
C ARG A 12 3.31 -4.26 13.03
N PRO A 13 4.21 -3.90 12.10
CA PRO A 13 3.84 -3.35 10.80
C PRO A 13 2.93 -4.29 10.02
N THR A 14 1.88 -3.74 9.40
CA THR A 14 0.94 -4.52 8.57
C THR A 14 1.10 -4.23 7.08
N PHE A 15 2.01 -3.34 6.72
CA PHE A 15 2.35 -3.01 5.35
C PHE A 15 3.85 -2.81 5.22
N ALA A 16 4.34 -2.97 4.00
CA ALA A 16 5.70 -2.60 3.65
C ALA A 16 5.77 -2.15 2.19
N MET A 17 6.66 -1.22 1.92
CA MET A 17 7.02 -0.77 0.59
C MET A 17 8.39 -1.31 0.23
N VAL A 18 8.54 -1.80 -1.00
CA VAL A 18 9.82 -2.20 -1.56
C VAL A 18 10.06 -1.39 -2.82
N ARG A 19 11.18 -0.68 -2.81
CA ARG A 19 11.71 0.03 -3.95
C ARG A 19 12.81 -0.79 -4.61
N ARG A 20 12.73 -0.89 -5.93
CA ARG A 20 13.79 -1.48 -6.75
C ARG A 20 14.22 -0.48 -7.81
N GLU A 21 15.46 -0.60 -8.24
CA GLU A 21 15.91 0.12 -9.42
C GLU A 21 15.20 -0.43 -10.66
N GLY A 22 14.84 0.47 -11.57
CA GLY A 22 14.11 0.12 -12.78
C GLY A 22 14.44 1.11 -13.88
N SER A 23 14.31 0.67 -15.13
CA SER A 23 14.68 1.42 -16.33
C SER A 23 13.99 2.78 -16.49
N ASN A 24 12.95 3.06 -15.69
CA ASN A 24 12.09 4.24 -15.81
C ASN A 24 12.11 5.15 -14.57
N GLY A 25 13.22 5.15 -13.82
CA GLY A 25 13.39 5.99 -12.61
C GLY A 25 12.96 5.30 -11.32
N GLY A 26 13.09 3.97 -11.26
CA GLY A 26 12.70 3.16 -10.10
C GLY A 26 11.26 2.66 -10.15
N GLU A 27 11.04 1.54 -9.46
CA GLU A 27 9.73 0.93 -9.24
C GLU A 27 9.48 0.81 -7.74
N VAL A 28 8.24 0.98 -7.32
CA VAL A 28 7.83 0.81 -5.93
C VAL A 28 6.65 -0.14 -5.87
N THR A 29 6.75 -1.12 -5.00
CA THR A 29 5.68 -2.08 -4.72
C THR A 29 5.23 -1.94 -3.28
N LEU A 30 3.92 -1.80 -3.07
CA LEU A 30 3.31 -1.86 -1.75
C LEU A 30 2.78 -3.27 -1.49
N TYR A 31 3.11 -3.81 -0.33
CA TYR A 31 2.67 -5.09 0.20
C TYR A 31 1.84 -4.89 1.47
N GLU A 32 0.82 -5.71 1.65
CA GLU A 32 0.16 -5.93 2.94
C GLU A 32 0.81 -7.16 3.58
N LEU A 33 1.14 -7.07 4.87
CA LEU A 33 1.73 -8.14 5.67
C LEU A 33 0.63 -8.74 6.54
N LEU A 34 0.46 -10.06 6.46
CA LEU A 34 -0.56 -10.76 7.24
C LEU A 34 -0.18 -12.22 7.49
N PRO A 35 -0.77 -12.85 8.51
CA PRO A 35 -0.66 -14.29 8.71
C PRO A 35 -1.09 -15.09 7.47
N GLU A 36 -0.40 -16.22 7.24
CA GLU A 36 -0.62 -17.09 6.07
C GLU A 36 -2.05 -17.64 5.98
N ASP A 37 -2.65 -18.00 7.11
CA ASP A 37 -4.02 -18.50 7.19
C ASP A 37 -5.04 -17.43 6.74
N GLN A 38 -4.84 -16.18 7.14
CA GLN A 38 -5.65 -15.05 6.70
C GLN A 38 -5.48 -14.77 5.21
N ALA A 39 -4.25 -14.84 4.70
CA ALA A 39 -3.96 -14.68 3.28
C ALA A 39 -4.62 -15.80 2.45
N ALA A 40 -4.52 -17.05 2.91
CA ALA A 40 -5.15 -18.21 2.27
C ALA A 40 -6.68 -18.07 2.25
N ALA A 41 -7.30 -17.71 3.38
CA ALA A 41 -8.74 -17.48 3.46
C ALA A 41 -9.18 -16.33 2.52
N ARG A 42 -8.38 -15.26 2.43
CA ARG A 42 -8.64 -14.14 1.51
C ARG A 42 -8.53 -14.56 0.04
N ARG A 43 -7.51 -15.35 -0.31
CA ARG A 43 -7.31 -15.90 -1.66
C ARG A 43 -8.53 -16.73 -2.10
N VAL A 44 -8.97 -17.66 -1.26
CA VAL A 44 -10.16 -18.50 -1.53
C VAL A 44 -11.41 -17.65 -1.80
N ARG A 45 -11.64 -16.58 -1.02
CA ARG A 45 -12.79 -15.68 -1.23
C ARG A 45 -12.73 -14.93 -2.57
N LEU A 46 -11.54 -14.55 -3.01
CA LEU A 46 -11.33 -13.84 -4.28
C LEU A 46 -11.46 -14.77 -5.49
N GLU A 47 -10.89 -15.97 -5.40
CA GLU A 47 -10.93 -16.97 -6.48
C GLU A 47 -12.37 -17.40 -6.81
N ARG A 48 -13.24 -17.52 -5.80
CA ARG A 48 -14.69 -17.75 -5.98
C ARG A 48 -15.39 -16.69 -6.81
N ARG A 49 -14.79 -15.51 -6.99
CA ARG A 49 -15.28 -14.40 -7.82
C ARG A 49 -14.40 -14.15 -9.05
N GLY A 50 -13.54 -15.10 -9.41
CA GLY A 50 -12.64 -15.00 -10.58
C GLY A 50 -11.52 -13.98 -10.41
N ARG A 51 -11.16 -13.62 -9.17
CA ARG A 51 -10.06 -12.69 -8.87
C ARG A 51 -8.88 -13.45 -8.25
N SER A 52 -7.66 -13.08 -8.61
CA SER A 52 -6.45 -13.63 -8.02
C SER A 52 -5.89 -12.74 -6.92
N LEU A 53 -5.06 -13.33 -6.05
CA LEU A 53 -4.28 -12.65 -5.03
C LEU A 53 -2.82 -13.05 -5.21
N SER A 54 -1.95 -12.07 -5.48
CA SER A 54 -0.50 -12.29 -5.58
C SER A 54 0.08 -12.33 -4.17
N VAL A 55 0.68 -13.45 -3.82
CA VAL A 55 1.23 -13.70 -2.49
C VAL A 55 2.63 -14.26 -2.66
N GLU A 56 3.57 -13.73 -1.89
CA GLU A 56 4.97 -14.11 -1.88
C GLU A 56 5.40 -14.30 -0.42
N SER A 57 6.28 -15.25 -0.12
CA SER A 57 6.77 -15.42 1.26
C SER A 57 7.44 -14.13 1.73
N PHE A 58 7.42 -13.89 3.05
CA PHE A 58 8.12 -12.75 3.63
C PHE A 58 9.60 -12.77 3.25
N GLU A 59 10.26 -13.91 3.44
CA GLU A 59 11.67 -14.12 3.10
C GLU A 59 11.95 -13.79 1.62
N ALA A 60 11.15 -14.27 0.66
CA ALA A 60 11.40 -14.01 -0.75
C ALA A 60 11.31 -12.51 -1.14
N VAL A 61 10.60 -11.70 -0.36
CA VAL A 61 10.46 -10.26 -0.62
C VAL A 61 11.50 -9.44 0.14
N PHE A 62 11.90 -9.88 1.34
CA PHE A 62 12.72 -9.14 2.29
C PHE A 62 14.02 -9.85 2.70
N GLU A 63 14.49 -10.84 1.91
CA GLU A 63 15.71 -11.64 2.20
C GLU A 63 16.92 -10.77 2.56
N ASP A 64 17.13 -9.69 1.80
CA ASP A 64 18.24 -8.76 1.99
C ASP A 64 17.91 -7.54 2.88
N SER A 65 16.71 -7.52 3.49
CA SER A 65 16.32 -6.38 4.34
C SER A 65 17.14 -6.35 5.62
N THR A 66 17.73 -5.20 5.89
CA THR A 66 18.49 -4.94 7.13
C THR A 66 17.77 -3.95 8.05
N THR A 67 16.50 -3.64 7.77
CA THR A 67 15.72 -2.69 8.56
C THR A 67 15.48 -3.23 9.98
N GLU A 68 15.35 -2.33 10.96
CA GLU A 68 15.00 -2.71 12.33
C GLU A 68 13.71 -3.52 12.36
N GLU A 69 12.69 -3.10 11.62
CA GLU A 69 11.40 -3.78 11.57
C GLU A 69 11.48 -5.19 10.97
N ALA A 70 12.31 -5.41 9.94
CA ALA A 70 12.52 -6.75 9.40
C ALA A 70 13.13 -7.71 10.45
N THR A 71 14.04 -7.21 11.30
CA THR A 71 14.78 -8.03 12.27
C THR A 71 14.13 -8.12 13.65
N ARG A 72 13.30 -7.13 14.02
CA ARG A 72 12.64 -7.04 15.33
C ARG A 72 11.52 -8.05 15.52
N TRP A 73 10.84 -8.43 14.44
CA TRP A 73 9.66 -9.29 14.49
C TRP A 73 9.96 -10.69 13.97
N ASP A 74 9.33 -11.68 14.60
CA ASP A 74 9.27 -13.03 14.06
C ASP A 74 8.22 -13.11 12.93
N TRP A 75 8.69 -13.34 11.72
CA TRP A 75 7.85 -13.43 10.51
C TRP A 75 7.49 -14.88 10.14
N ASP A 76 7.78 -15.87 11.00
CA ASP A 76 7.30 -17.23 10.79
C ASP A 76 5.75 -17.26 10.73
N GLY A 77 5.21 -18.00 9.75
CA GLY A 77 3.78 -18.03 9.46
C GLY A 77 3.18 -16.71 8.92
N TRP A 78 4.01 -15.75 8.50
CA TRP A 78 3.57 -14.51 7.84
C TRP A 78 3.92 -14.49 6.35
N THR A 79 3.10 -13.76 5.60
CA THR A 79 3.27 -13.64 4.15
C THR A 79 3.03 -12.22 3.67
N THR A 80 3.46 -11.96 2.43
CA THR A 80 3.26 -10.68 1.76
C THR A 80 2.17 -10.82 0.71
N VAL A 81 1.26 -9.86 0.69
CA VAL A 81 0.21 -9.76 -0.33
C VAL A 81 0.44 -8.49 -1.13
N LYS A 82 0.77 -8.64 -2.41
CA LYS A 82 1.04 -7.51 -3.30
C LYS A 82 -0.24 -6.67 -3.47
N VAL A 83 -0.19 -5.43 -3.01
CA VAL A 83 -1.29 -4.46 -3.17
C VAL A 83 -1.27 -3.93 -4.60
N ALA A 84 -0.16 -3.30 -4.98
CA ALA A 84 0.12 -2.85 -6.33
C ALA A 84 1.59 -2.43 -6.46
N ARG A 85 2.05 -2.45 -7.71
CA ARG A 85 3.36 -1.95 -8.14
C ARG A 85 3.13 -0.76 -9.07
N ILE A 86 3.94 0.28 -8.90
CA ILE A 86 3.95 1.51 -9.69
C ILE A 86 5.37 1.82 -10.14
N ASP A 87 5.48 2.50 -11.28
CA ASP A 87 6.74 2.96 -11.85
C ASP A 87 6.53 4.25 -12.66
N GLY A 88 7.65 4.84 -13.11
CA GLY A 88 7.68 5.95 -14.06
C GLY A 88 6.78 7.13 -13.65
N GLY A 89 5.87 7.54 -14.54
CA GLY A 89 5.00 8.68 -14.31
C GLY A 89 4.04 8.53 -13.12
N ARG A 90 3.61 7.31 -12.81
CA ARG A 90 2.72 7.05 -11.65
C ARG A 90 3.48 7.17 -10.35
N PHE A 91 4.70 6.64 -10.31
CA PHE A 91 5.58 6.80 -9.16
C PHE A 91 5.85 8.29 -8.91
N ARG A 92 6.30 9.04 -9.92
CA ARG A 92 6.51 10.49 -9.81
C ARG A 92 5.28 11.28 -9.34
N ALA A 93 4.08 10.84 -9.73
CA ALA A 93 2.84 11.48 -9.29
C ALA A 93 2.44 11.11 -7.85
N LEU A 94 2.89 9.96 -7.34
CA LEU A 94 2.64 9.50 -5.98
C LEU A 94 3.71 9.94 -4.98
N SER A 95 4.95 10.22 -5.40
CA SER A 95 6.05 10.57 -4.50
C SER A 95 5.69 11.64 -3.47
N PRO A 96 5.03 12.77 -3.82
CA PRO A 96 4.67 13.78 -2.82
C PRO A 96 3.70 13.26 -1.76
N LEU A 97 2.76 12.38 -2.13
CA LEU A 97 1.82 11.77 -1.17
C LEU A 97 2.54 10.74 -0.29
N ILE A 98 3.50 9.99 -0.86
CA ILE A 98 4.33 9.04 -0.12
C ILE A 98 5.13 9.81 0.94
N GLU A 99 5.87 10.84 0.52
CA GLU A 99 6.65 11.72 1.41
C GLU A 99 5.75 12.29 2.52
N GLU A 100 4.66 12.96 2.16
CA GLU A 100 3.73 13.57 3.13
C GLU A 100 3.16 12.55 4.13
N THR A 101 2.72 11.38 3.65
CA THR A 101 2.08 10.37 4.53
C THR A 101 3.09 9.65 5.42
N VAL A 102 4.28 9.36 4.89
CA VAL A 102 5.32 8.59 5.59
C VAL A 102 6.05 9.49 6.57
N ASP A 103 6.50 10.68 6.13
CA ASP A 103 7.22 11.62 7.00
C ASP A 103 6.29 12.15 8.11
N GLY A 104 4.99 12.31 7.81
CA GLY A 104 3.97 12.64 8.81
C GLY A 104 3.74 11.57 9.87
N ALA A 105 4.21 10.33 9.63
CA ALA A 105 4.25 9.24 10.60
C ALA A 105 5.62 9.08 11.27
N GLU A 106 6.51 10.07 11.13
CA GLU A 106 7.87 10.08 11.68
C GLU A 106 8.75 8.94 11.13
N LEU A 107 8.47 8.49 9.91
CA LEU A 107 9.25 7.49 9.17
C LEU A 107 10.07 8.16 8.06
N ASP A 108 11.12 7.49 7.59
CA ASP A 108 11.97 8.01 6.51
C ASP A 108 11.47 7.53 5.14
N SER A 109 10.77 8.41 4.42
CA SER A 109 10.30 8.13 3.06
C SER A 109 11.44 7.98 2.05
N SER A 110 12.63 8.50 2.34
CA SER A 110 13.75 8.53 1.40
C SER A 110 14.20 7.14 0.95
N ALA A 111 14.04 6.14 1.82
CA ALA A 111 14.29 4.73 1.54
C ALA A 111 13.53 4.22 0.30
N VAL A 112 12.35 4.80 0.02
CA VAL A 112 11.46 4.38 -1.07
C VAL A 112 11.13 5.49 -2.07
N THR A 113 11.68 6.70 -1.92
CA THR A 113 11.46 7.82 -2.85
C THR A 113 12.70 8.33 -3.59
N THR A 114 13.92 8.05 -3.09
CA THR A 114 15.17 8.62 -3.64
C THR A 114 15.76 7.82 -4.81
N SER A 115 17.07 7.53 -4.88
CA SER A 115 17.75 6.66 -5.89
C SER A 115 18.20 5.35 -5.22
N GLY A 116 18.27 4.22 -5.92
CA GLY A 116 18.63 2.92 -5.31
C GLY A 116 17.48 1.97 -4.97
N ALA A 117 17.82 0.83 -4.38
CA ALA A 117 16.87 -0.12 -3.80
C ALA A 117 16.72 0.14 -2.29
N GLY A 118 15.56 -0.20 -1.74
CA GLY A 118 15.29 -0.04 -0.32
C GLY A 118 13.90 -0.53 0.05
N ASP A 119 13.66 -0.70 1.34
CA ASP A 119 12.39 -1.14 1.88
C ASP A 119 12.01 -0.35 3.12
N LEU A 120 10.70 -0.22 3.35
CA LEU A 120 10.14 0.57 4.43
C LEU A 120 8.90 -0.13 4.97
N PHE A 121 8.91 -0.42 6.27
CA PHE A 121 7.78 -0.99 6.99
C PHE A 121 6.86 0.11 7.49
N LEU A 122 5.54 -0.13 7.41
CA LEU A 122 4.52 0.88 7.60
C LEU A 122 3.49 0.44 8.64
N PRO A 123 3.05 1.36 9.52
CA PRO A 123 1.89 1.12 10.36
C PRO A 123 0.62 1.03 9.50
N GLU A 124 -0.42 0.43 10.07
CA GLU A 124 -1.67 0.14 9.36
C GLU A 124 -2.28 1.40 8.73
N THR A 125 -2.41 2.48 9.48
CA THR A 125 -3.03 3.72 9.01
C THR A 125 -2.35 4.29 7.76
N VAL A 126 -1.01 4.32 7.75
CA VAL A 126 -0.20 4.77 6.60
C VAL A 126 -0.38 3.83 5.42
N GLY A 127 -0.25 2.53 5.65
CA GLY A 127 -0.37 1.52 4.61
C GLY A 127 -1.76 1.47 3.98
N VAL A 128 -2.82 1.67 4.75
CA VAL A 128 -4.22 1.76 4.27
C VAL A 128 -4.40 2.95 3.32
N ARG A 129 -3.90 4.13 3.71
CA ARG A 129 -3.97 5.35 2.88
C ARG A 129 -3.20 5.16 1.57
N LEU A 130 -1.97 4.65 1.65
CA LEU A 130 -1.16 4.40 0.46
C LEU A 130 -1.75 3.29 -0.42
N ALA A 131 -2.38 2.26 0.16
CA ALA A 131 -3.06 1.21 -0.60
C ALA A 131 -4.19 1.75 -1.48
N LEU A 132 -4.92 2.76 -1.02
CA LEU A 132 -5.92 3.46 -1.83
C LEU A 132 -5.28 4.16 -3.02
N ALA A 133 -4.22 4.92 -2.76
CA ALA A 133 -3.54 5.71 -3.78
C ALA A 133 -2.90 4.82 -4.86
N PHE A 134 -2.21 3.75 -4.44
CA PHE A 134 -1.57 2.77 -5.32
C PHE A 134 -2.58 2.04 -6.23
N ARG A 135 -3.70 1.58 -5.66
CA ARG A 135 -4.78 0.92 -6.43
C ARG A 135 -5.48 1.89 -7.37
N GLY A 136 -5.80 3.08 -6.87
CA GLY A 136 -6.50 4.11 -7.62
C GLY A 136 -5.69 4.66 -8.79
N ILE A 137 -4.37 4.81 -8.64
CA ILE A 137 -3.55 5.43 -9.70
C ILE A 137 -3.21 4.47 -10.83
N LYS A 138 -3.13 3.16 -10.54
CA LYS A 138 -2.63 2.14 -11.48
C LYS A 138 -3.31 2.17 -12.86
N PRO A 139 -4.65 2.29 -12.99
CA PRO A 139 -5.29 2.37 -14.30
C PRO A 139 -5.26 3.77 -14.93
N LEU A 140 -4.83 4.82 -14.21
CA LEU A 140 -4.79 6.18 -14.74
C LEU A 140 -3.63 6.37 -15.71
N GLN A 141 -3.86 7.20 -16.73
CA GLN A 141 -2.86 7.62 -17.73
C GLN A 141 -2.63 9.14 -17.71
N ARG A 142 -3.69 9.92 -17.42
CA ARG A 142 -3.63 11.38 -17.37
C ARG A 142 -3.03 11.87 -16.06
N VAL A 143 -1.94 12.65 -16.14
CA VAL A 143 -1.21 13.18 -14.99
C VAL A 143 -2.09 14.09 -14.11
N ASP A 144 -2.96 14.90 -14.70
CA ASP A 144 -3.89 15.74 -13.94
C ASP A 144 -4.84 14.90 -13.06
N ARG A 145 -5.36 13.79 -13.58
CA ARG A 145 -6.21 12.84 -12.83
C ARG A 145 -5.42 12.10 -11.76
N MET A 146 -4.17 11.75 -12.04
CA MET A 146 -3.27 11.17 -11.02
C MET A 146 -3.09 12.13 -9.85
N ARG A 147 -2.80 13.40 -10.13
CA ARG A 147 -2.63 14.42 -9.09
C ARG A 147 -3.94 14.69 -8.33
N ALA A 148 -5.08 14.71 -9.01
CA ALA A 148 -6.39 14.85 -8.38
C ALA A 148 -6.66 13.69 -7.41
N LEU A 149 -6.40 12.45 -7.82
CA LEU A 149 -6.51 11.28 -6.96
C LEU A 149 -5.60 11.40 -5.73
N CYS A 150 -4.31 11.72 -5.91
CA CYS A 150 -3.36 11.84 -4.80
C CYS A 150 -3.82 12.90 -3.78
N ARG A 151 -4.23 14.08 -4.25
CA ARG A 151 -4.77 15.12 -3.36
C ARG A 151 -6.04 14.66 -2.66
N GLY A 152 -6.96 14.01 -3.37
CA GLY A 152 -8.18 13.48 -2.78
C GLY A 152 -7.87 12.51 -1.64
N VAL A 153 -6.94 11.58 -1.83
CA VAL A 153 -6.48 10.64 -0.79
C VAL A 153 -5.77 11.37 0.36
N ALA A 154 -4.95 12.39 0.10
CA ALA A 154 -4.30 13.17 1.15
C ALA A 154 -5.32 13.84 2.09
N HIS A 155 -6.43 14.33 1.56
CA HIS A 155 -7.46 15.03 2.32
C HIS A 155 -8.45 14.11 3.04
N MET A 156 -8.41 12.79 2.81
CA MET A 156 -9.29 11.85 3.52
C MET A 156 -8.93 11.76 5.00
N GLY A 157 -9.94 11.69 5.86
CA GLY A 157 -9.75 11.25 7.24
C GLY A 157 -9.44 9.76 7.32
N ASP A 158 -8.87 9.30 8.44
CA ASP A 158 -8.49 7.88 8.59
C ASP A 158 -9.69 6.94 8.47
N GLU A 159 -10.83 7.28 9.07
CA GLU A 159 -12.07 6.50 8.95
C GLU A 159 -12.54 6.36 7.50
N GLU A 160 -12.43 7.43 6.73
CA GLU A 160 -12.76 7.42 5.30
C GLU A 160 -11.78 6.54 4.52
N CYS A 161 -10.49 6.60 4.84
CA CYS A 161 -9.49 5.70 4.27
C CYS A 161 -9.81 4.23 4.57
N TYR A 162 -10.14 3.90 5.82
CA TYR A 162 -10.53 2.54 6.21
C TYR A 162 -11.79 2.07 5.48
N TYR A 163 -12.82 2.91 5.38
CA TYR A 163 -14.04 2.61 4.64
C TYR A 163 -13.75 2.29 3.17
N TRP A 164 -13.04 3.18 2.47
CA TRP A 164 -12.70 2.98 1.06
C TRP A 164 -11.79 1.77 0.87
N HIS A 165 -10.87 1.52 1.80
CA HIS A 165 -9.97 0.38 1.70
C HIS A 165 -10.71 -0.95 1.84
N ALA A 166 -11.65 -1.05 2.79
CA ALA A 166 -12.54 -2.20 2.90
C ALA A 166 -13.39 -2.37 1.62
N LYS A 167 -13.93 -1.27 1.09
CA LYS A 167 -14.78 -1.28 -0.11
C LYS A 167 -14.02 -1.71 -1.38
N CYS A 168 -12.78 -1.26 -1.56
CA CYS A 168 -11.92 -1.63 -2.70
C CYS A 168 -11.45 -3.09 -2.63
N ARG A 169 -11.23 -3.62 -1.42
CA ARG A 169 -10.80 -5.02 -1.22
C ARG A 169 -11.96 -6.02 -1.27
N SER A 170 -13.19 -5.56 -1.05
CA SER A 170 -14.34 -6.47 -0.93
C SER A 170 -14.61 -7.23 -2.25
N PRO A 171 -14.70 -8.57 -2.22
CA PRO A 171 -15.10 -9.37 -3.38
C PRO A 171 -16.56 -9.12 -3.79
N SER A 172 -17.40 -8.58 -2.91
CA SER A 172 -18.80 -8.23 -3.20
C SER A 172 -18.99 -6.81 -3.75
N SER A 173 -17.93 -5.99 -3.78
CA SER A 173 -17.95 -4.63 -4.32
C SER A 173 -16.91 -4.48 -5.45
N PRO A 174 -17.13 -5.11 -6.62
CA PRO A 174 -16.15 -5.15 -7.71
C PRO A 174 -15.80 -3.76 -8.27
N ASN A 175 -16.68 -2.78 -8.07
CA ASN A 175 -16.51 -1.41 -8.56
C ASN A 175 -15.91 -0.45 -7.52
N GLY A 176 -15.45 -0.93 -6.36
CA GLY A 176 -14.93 -0.07 -5.28
C GLY A 176 -13.82 0.87 -5.76
N GLU A 177 -12.81 0.34 -6.44
CA GLU A 177 -11.69 1.14 -6.97
C GLU A 177 -12.13 2.12 -8.07
N LYS A 178 -13.12 1.73 -8.90
CA LYS A 178 -13.67 2.62 -9.93
C LYS A 178 -14.46 3.78 -9.30
N ALA A 179 -15.30 3.48 -8.32
CA ALA A 179 -16.09 4.47 -7.59
C ALA A 179 -15.19 5.47 -6.86
N LEU A 180 -14.12 5.00 -6.20
CA LEU A 180 -13.11 5.85 -5.59
C LEU A 180 -12.48 6.80 -6.60
N ARG A 181 -12.06 6.28 -7.77
CA ARG A 181 -11.49 7.15 -8.82
C ARG A 181 -12.49 8.17 -9.33
N THR A 182 -13.73 7.79 -9.56
CA THR A 182 -14.77 8.74 -9.99
C THR A 182 -14.94 9.84 -8.95
N LEU A 183 -15.09 9.48 -7.67
CA LEU A 183 -15.19 10.46 -6.58
C LEU A 183 -14.00 11.43 -6.58
N LEU A 184 -12.77 10.92 -6.65
CA LEU A 184 -11.58 11.76 -6.44
C LEU A 184 -11.04 12.44 -7.70
N THR A 185 -11.57 12.12 -8.88
CA THR A 185 -11.02 12.64 -10.15
C THR A 185 -12.06 13.26 -11.09
N ASP A 186 -13.37 13.11 -10.84
CA ASP A 186 -14.44 13.69 -11.66
C ASP A 186 -14.99 15.02 -11.08
N HIS A 187 -14.31 15.63 -10.09
CA HIS A 187 -14.63 16.95 -9.53
C HIS A 187 -13.90 18.13 -10.22
N LEU A 188 -13.58 18.02 -11.52
CA LEU A 188 -12.97 19.09 -12.31
C LEU A 188 -13.81 19.43 -13.53
#